data_AF-A0A3R7YI94-F1
#
_entry.id   AF-A0A3R7YI94-F1
#
_cell.length_a   1.000
_cell.length_b   1.000
_cell.length_c   1.000
_cell.angle_alpha   90.00
_cell.angle_beta   90.00
_cell.angle_gamma   90.00
#
_symmetry.space_group_name_H-M   'P 1'
#
loop_
_entity.id
_entity.type
_entity.pdbx_description
1 polymer ?
#
loop_
_entity_poly.entity_id
_entity_poly.type
_entity_poly.pdbx_seq_one_letter_code
_entity_poly.pdbx_strand_id
1 'polypeptide(L)'
;MVAGVMFLAWRVQMNGSSTTLYTWSIYENEFAHLPSFVSKAMSYAHVHTLYLWKLLWPQYLCYDYGWNTIHAVTSIYDVRNLASSVAYMAVVGAVGTSASHRRTSPLFVLLVLGICPFVPASHVMFPVGTILAERLLYLPSVGFCLVVGYATERVLLAATPASKPKLVALLGLVLAVATSRTIRRNLDWHDEHTLFQSALSVAPTSVKVLTNLGQDILPKDARTAVLYLERAVALMPSYSLGHLNLAAGYAALKKPLQAMHHLVQSIELVQEPKAYTSLGQHFVEFWESHVGAGQNQLAYTILAFFLNVFVLHDRAMMNASTFWDCASLVNNAAACFHRANRSMDALKLLDKATKRHPLQVVLWTNAGYMAESVGHQAQALTYFEAALRLEPDLAHLRTKLELAFKQQQP
;
A
#
# COMPACT_ATOMS: atom_id res chain seq x y z
N MET A 1 33.13 1.38 -12.09
CA MET A 1 32.91 2.53 -11.16
C MET A 1 32.16 3.66 -11.86
N VAL A 2 32.65 4.18 -13.00
CA VAL A 2 32.01 5.26 -13.78
C VAL A 2 30.56 4.96 -14.17
N ALA A 3 30.28 3.77 -14.71
CA ALA A 3 28.91 3.37 -15.07
C ALA A 3 27.95 3.35 -13.87
N GLY A 4 28.41 2.94 -12.70
CA GLY A 4 27.59 2.93 -11.47
C GLY A 4 27.27 4.34 -10.99
N VAL A 5 28.24 5.26 -11.05
CA VAL A 5 28.05 6.68 -10.70
C VAL A 5 27.10 7.35 -11.70
N MET A 6 27.26 7.10 -13.00
CA MET A 6 26.35 7.64 -14.02
C MET A 6 24.93 7.11 -13.85
N PHE A 7 24.75 5.82 -13.55
CA PHE A 7 23.44 5.24 -13.25
C PHE A 7 22.81 5.88 -12.02
N LEU A 8 23.57 6.09 -10.95
CA LEU A 8 23.06 6.71 -9.72
C LEU A 8 22.66 8.18 -9.96
N ALA A 9 23.48 8.93 -10.71
CA ALA A 9 23.18 10.30 -11.09
C ALA A 9 21.92 10.39 -11.96
N TRP A 10 21.78 9.52 -12.96
CA TRP A 10 20.59 9.41 -13.79
C TRP A 10 19.35 9.04 -12.96
N ARG A 11 19.46 8.08 -12.04
CA ARG A 11 18.40 7.68 -11.12
C ARG A 11 17.96 8.86 -10.26
N VAL A 12 18.89 9.62 -9.69
CA VAL A 12 18.59 10.83 -8.89
C VAL A 12 17.88 11.87 -9.76
N GLN A 13 18.37 12.12 -10.98
CA GLN A 13 17.75 13.04 -11.92
C GLN A 13 16.31 12.63 -12.30
N MET A 14 16.06 11.33 -12.51
CA MET A 14 14.73 10.79 -12.83
C MET A 14 13.74 10.91 -11.66
N ASN A 15 14.20 10.93 -10.40
CA ASN A 15 13.31 11.05 -9.23
C ASN A 15 12.98 12.51 -8.87
N GLY A 16 13.33 13.46 -9.75
CA GLY A 16 12.96 14.85 -9.62
C GLY A 16 13.77 15.62 -8.56
N SER A 17 13.71 16.94 -8.66
CA SER A 17 14.36 17.91 -7.77
C SER A 17 13.62 18.11 -6.44
N SER A 18 12.96 17.07 -5.93
CA SER A 18 12.49 17.05 -4.54
C SER A 18 13.72 16.89 -3.66
N THR A 19 14.38 18.00 -3.35
CA THR A 19 15.58 18.10 -2.51
C THR A 19 15.34 17.66 -1.07
N THR A 20 14.10 17.38 -0.68
CA THR A 20 13.71 16.77 0.58
C THR A 20 13.43 15.28 0.38
N LEU A 21 14.19 14.42 1.06
CA LEU A 21 13.85 13.01 1.20
C LEU A 21 12.44 12.90 1.79
N TYR A 22 11.62 12.00 1.23
CA TYR A 22 10.27 11.74 1.72
C TYR A 22 10.28 11.51 3.23
N THR A 23 9.50 12.30 3.97
CA THR A 23 9.35 12.16 5.41
C THR A 23 8.38 11.03 5.69
N TRP A 24 8.92 9.86 6.03
CA TRP A 24 8.13 8.69 6.40
C TRP A 24 7.18 9.02 7.55
N SER A 25 5.97 8.49 7.49
CA SER A 25 5.02 8.59 8.59
C SER A 25 5.43 7.72 9.80
N ILE A 26 4.83 7.98 10.96
CA ILE A 26 5.12 7.21 12.19
C ILE A 26 4.77 5.73 12.04
N TYR A 27 3.73 5.37 11.29
CA TYR A 27 3.34 3.98 11.07
C TYR A 27 4.18 3.24 10.02
N GLU A 28 4.94 3.97 9.20
CA GLU A 28 5.90 3.40 8.26
C GLU A 28 7.25 3.17 8.92
N ASN A 29 7.73 4.16 9.67
CA ASN A 29 8.99 4.07 10.39
C ASN A 29 8.99 4.95 11.65
N GLU A 30 8.56 4.36 12.77
CA GLU A 30 8.52 5.06 14.06
C GLU A 30 9.92 5.46 14.57
N PHE A 31 10.97 4.71 14.22
CA PHE A 31 12.33 5.00 14.66
C PHE A 31 12.90 6.26 14.00
N ALA A 32 12.48 6.58 12.77
CA ALA A 32 12.85 7.83 12.11
C ALA A 32 12.41 9.07 12.91
N HIS A 33 11.35 8.94 13.72
CA HIS A 33 10.75 10.02 14.53
C HIS A 33 11.26 10.11 15.98
N LEU A 34 12.15 9.21 16.43
CA LEU A 34 12.68 9.29 17.79
C LEU A 34 13.43 10.62 18.02
N PRO A 35 13.38 11.21 19.23
CA PRO A 35 14.01 12.50 19.48
C PRO A 35 15.54 12.42 19.55
N SER A 36 16.06 11.32 20.10
CA SER A 36 17.51 11.11 20.31
C SER A 36 18.12 10.29 19.19
N PHE A 37 19.22 10.78 18.61
CA PHE A 37 20.02 10.02 17.65
C PHE A 37 20.52 8.70 18.24
N VAL A 38 20.89 8.68 19.52
CA VAL A 38 21.38 7.45 20.19
C VAL A 38 20.27 6.39 20.23
N SER A 39 19.04 6.79 20.58
CA SER A 39 17.90 5.86 20.57
C SER A 39 17.57 5.37 19.15
N LYS A 40 17.71 6.21 18.11
CA LYS A 40 17.60 5.77 16.71
C LYS A 40 18.64 4.71 16.38
N ALA A 41 19.92 5.01 16.65
CA ALA A 41 21.04 4.13 16.35
C ALA A 41 20.91 2.78 17.06
N MET A 42 20.56 2.76 18.36
CA MET A 42 20.33 1.53 19.12
C MET A 42 19.14 0.73 18.57
N SER A 43 18.04 1.40 18.22
CA SER A 43 16.86 0.73 17.65
C SER A 43 17.15 0.10 16.30
N TYR A 44 17.85 0.81 15.40
CA TYR A 44 18.26 0.25 14.11
C TYR A 44 19.33 -0.85 14.25
N ALA A 45 20.28 -0.71 15.18
CA ALA A 45 21.24 -1.77 15.48
C ALA A 45 20.54 -3.06 15.98
N HIS A 46 19.49 -2.91 16.79
CA HIS A 46 18.65 -4.02 17.18
C HIS A 46 17.91 -4.65 15.97
N VAL A 47 17.36 -3.83 15.07
CA VAL A 47 16.76 -4.31 13.82
C VAL A 47 17.76 -5.08 12.95
N HIS A 48 19.01 -4.63 12.84
CA HIS A 48 20.06 -5.39 12.13
C HIS A 48 20.34 -6.74 12.77
N THR A 49 20.28 -6.80 14.10
CA THR A 49 20.40 -8.07 14.83
C THR A 49 19.25 -9.01 14.51
N LEU A 50 18.02 -8.49 14.41
CA LEU A 50 16.86 -9.28 13.98
C LEU A 50 16.99 -9.77 12.54
N TYR A 51 17.56 -8.97 11.64
CA TYR A 51 17.86 -9.40 10.27
C TYR A 51 18.89 -10.55 10.24
N LEU A 52 19.98 -10.43 10.99
CA LEU A 52 20.98 -11.50 11.12
C LEU A 52 20.38 -12.76 11.74
N TRP A 53 19.55 -12.60 12.78
CA TRP A 53 18.83 -13.70 13.39
C TRP A 53 17.90 -14.40 12.41
N LYS A 54 17.18 -13.65 11.56
CA LYS A 54 16.30 -14.19 10.52
C LYS A 54 17.04 -14.99 9.45
N LEU A 55 18.30 -14.65 9.14
CA LEU A 55 19.13 -15.45 8.23
C LEU A 55 19.48 -16.81 8.84
N LEU A 56 19.68 -16.88 10.16
CA LEU A 56 20.04 -18.10 10.88
C LEU A 56 18.81 -18.96 11.25
N TRP A 57 17.73 -18.31 11.69
CA TRP A 57 16.53 -18.97 12.20
C TRP A 57 15.25 -18.21 11.80
N PRO A 58 14.73 -18.42 10.57
CA PRO A 58 13.54 -17.76 10.05
C PRO A 58 12.25 -18.34 10.67
N GLN A 59 12.04 -18.11 11.97
CA GLN A 59 10.88 -18.66 12.67
C GLN A 59 9.61 -17.83 12.52
N TYR A 60 9.66 -16.58 12.94
CA TYR A 60 8.54 -15.65 12.93
C TYR A 60 8.67 -14.80 11.69
N LEU A 61 7.87 -15.12 10.66
CA LEU A 61 7.91 -14.45 9.37
C LEU A 61 6.65 -13.62 9.14
N CYS A 62 6.82 -12.39 8.67
CA CYS A 62 5.74 -11.46 8.39
C CYS A 62 6.08 -10.62 7.15
N TYR A 63 5.07 -10.29 6.36
CA TYR A 63 5.25 -9.45 5.17
C TYR A 63 5.62 -8.00 5.55
N ASP A 64 5.18 -7.54 6.72
CA ASP A 64 5.45 -6.19 7.24
C ASP A 64 5.45 -6.18 8.78
N TYR A 65 6.52 -5.64 9.37
CA TYR A 65 6.64 -5.39 10.80
C TYR A 65 6.30 -3.93 11.06
N GLY A 66 5.00 -3.64 11.06
CA GLY A 66 4.48 -2.29 11.21
C GLY A 66 4.67 -1.71 12.60
N TRP A 67 4.07 -0.55 12.82
CA TRP A 67 4.10 0.22 14.07
C TRP A 67 4.01 -0.62 15.34
N ASN A 68 4.87 -0.34 16.32
CA ASN A 68 4.91 -0.96 17.64
C ASN A 68 4.94 -2.51 17.64
N THR A 69 5.39 -3.13 16.54
CA THR A 69 5.69 -4.56 16.49
C THR A 69 7.08 -4.84 17.06
N ILE A 70 8.03 -3.92 16.81
CA ILE A 70 9.39 -3.97 17.35
C ILE A 70 9.57 -2.73 18.22
N HIS A 71 9.65 -2.91 19.54
CA HIS A 71 9.78 -1.77 20.44
C HIS A 71 11.12 -1.07 20.27
N ALA A 72 11.10 0.27 20.22
CA ALA A 72 12.30 1.09 20.21
C ALA A 72 13.21 0.78 21.41
N VAL A 73 14.52 0.91 21.20
CA VAL A 73 15.53 0.84 22.26
C VAL A 73 15.88 2.27 22.67
N THR A 74 15.39 2.67 23.84
CA THR A 74 15.56 4.05 24.34
C THR A 74 16.68 4.17 25.38
N SER A 75 17.02 3.08 26.07
CA SER A 75 18.05 3.03 27.10
C SER A 75 19.31 2.32 26.63
N ILE A 76 20.47 2.82 27.07
CA ILE A 76 21.77 2.19 26.80
C ILE A 76 21.89 0.85 27.55
N TYR A 77 21.24 0.73 28.70
CA TYR A 77 21.28 -0.46 29.56
C TYR A 77 20.31 -1.57 29.12
N ASP A 78 19.64 -1.43 27.98
CA ASP A 78 18.75 -2.46 27.45
C ASP A 78 19.55 -3.71 27.05
N VAL A 79 19.12 -4.88 27.51
CA VAL A 79 19.76 -6.19 27.22
C VAL A 79 19.85 -6.45 25.71
N ARG A 80 18.94 -5.87 24.91
CA ARG A 80 18.95 -5.97 23.45
C ARG A 80 20.19 -5.33 22.81
N ASN A 81 20.81 -4.36 23.48
CA ASN A 81 22.08 -3.77 23.03
C ASN A 81 23.25 -4.75 23.15
N LEU A 82 23.21 -5.69 24.10
CA LEU A 82 24.23 -6.74 24.20
C LEU A 82 24.19 -7.65 22.97
N ALA A 83 23.00 -8.12 22.59
CA ALA A 83 22.82 -8.93 21.38
C ALA A 83 23.27 -8.16 20.12
N SER A 84 22.96 -6.86 20.06
CA SER A 84 23.40 -5.99 18.97
C SER A 84 24.92 -5.85 18.93
N SER A 85 25.55 -5.64 20.07
CA SER A 85 27.01 -5.53 20.18
C SER A 85 27.69 -6.82 19.73
N VAL A 86 27.19 -7.99 20.17
CA VAL A 86 27.71 -9.30 19.76
C VAL A 86 27.55 -9.50 18.25
N ALA A 87 26.40 -9.16 17.68
CA ALA A 87 26.15 -9.30 16.26
C ALA A 87 27.10 -8.42 15.42
N TYR A 88 27.27 -7.15 15.81
CA TYR A 88 28.21 -6.25 15.13
C TYR A 88 29.67 -6.69 15.30
N MET A 89 30.09 -7.12 16.49
CA MET A 89 31.43 -7.65 16.71
C MET A 89 31.69 -8.89 15.86
N ALA A 90 30.72 -9.79 15.72
CA ALA A 90 30.84 -10.97 14.86
C ALA A 90 30.99 -10.59 13.38
N VAL A 91 30.18 -9.66 12.87
CA VAL A 91 30.26 -9.21 11.47
C VAL A 91 31.56 -8.45 11.20
N VAL A 92 31.93 -7.50 12.06
CA VAL A 92 33.18 -6.73 11.93
C VAL A 92 34.40 -7.66 12.05
N GLY A 93 34.37 -8.60 12.99
CA GLY A 93 35.42 -9.61 13.15
C GLY A 93 35.56 -10.50 11.91
N ALA A 94 34.44 -11.00 11.36
CA ALA A 94 34.43 -11.80 10.14
C ALA A 94 34.96 -11.00 8.93
N VAL A 95 34.53 -9.75 8.76
CA VAL A 95 35.02 -8.88 7.68
C VAL A 95 36.50 -8.56 7.86
N GLY A 96 36.94 -8.19 9.06
CA GLY A 96 38.33 -7.83 9.35
C GLY A 96 39.29 -9.01 9.16
N THR A 97 38.98 -10.17 9.74
CA THR A 97 39.78 -11.40 9.56
C THR A 97 39.82 -11.83 8.10
N SER A 98 38.69 -11.74 7.39
CA SER A 98 38.62 -12.10 5.99
C SER A 98 39.32 -11.09 5.07
N ALA A 99 39.32 -9.80 5.40
CA ALA A 99 40.02 -8.77 4.63
C ALA A 99 41.54 -8.98 4.69
N SER A 100 42.08 -9.36 5.86
CA SER A 100 43.49 -9.72 6.02
C SER A 100 43.90 -10.93 5.16
N HIS A 101 42.95 -11.83 4.87
CA HIS A 101 43.17 -13.03 4.06
C HIS A 101 42.56 -12.94 2.64
N ARG A 102 42.28 -11.72 2.15
CA ARG A 102 41.59 -11.51 0.86
C ARG A 102 42.30 -12.09 -0.37
N ARG A 103 43.61 -12.36 -0.27
CA ARG A 103 44.40 -12.99 -1.36
C ARG A 103 44.29 -14.51 -1.38
N THR A 104 43.95 -15.13 -0.25
CA THR A 104 43.98 -16.59 -0.07
C THR A 104 42.60 -17.19 0.12
N SER A 105 41.60 -16.38 0.52
CA SER A 105 40.23 -16.83 0.79
C SER A 105 39.21 -15.97 0.04
N PRO A 106 38.22 -16.56 -0.63
CA PRO A 106 37.13 -15.82 -1.27
C PRO A 106 36.15 -15.21 -0.26
N LEU A 107 36.22 -15.59 1.02
CA LEU A 107 35.27 -15.21 2.07
C LEU A 107 34.97 -13.70 2.12
N PHE A 108 35.97 -12.87 1.81
CA PHE A 108 35.81 -11.41 1.87
C PHE A 108 34.80 -10.94 0.81
N VAL A 109 34.93 -11.47 -0.41
CA VAL A 109 34.02 -11.17 -1.52
C VAL A 109 32.62 -11.70 -1.20
N LEU A 110 32.49 -12.89 -0.62
CA LEU A 110 31.19 -13.47 -0.26
C LEU A 110 30.47 -12.64 0.82
N LEU A 111 31.21 -12.17 1.83
CA LEU A 111 30.68 -11.25 2.85
C LEU A 111 30.25 -9.91 2.24
N VAL A 112 31.06 -9.35 1.34
CA VAL A 112 30.74 -8.11 0.61
C VAL A 112 29.45 -8.27 -0.21
N LEU A 113 29.25 -9.41 -0.87
CA LEU A 113 28.02 -9.71 -1.61
C LEU A 113 26.79 -9.81 -0.70
N GLY A 114 26.94 -10.14 0.59
CA GLY A 114 25.83 -10.11 1.55
C GLY A 114 25.58 -8.72 2.13
N ILE A 115 26.65 -8.03 2.52
CA ILE A 115 26.57 -6.76 3.27
C ILE A 115 26.26 -5.57 2.37
N CYS A 116 26.95 -5.43 1.23
CA CYS A 116 26.80 -4.25 0.38
C CYS A 116 25.37 -4.07 -0.16
N PRO A 117 24.66 -5.11 -0.63
CA PRO A 117 23.27 -4.98 -1.03
C PRO A 117 22.31 -4.60 0.10
N PHE A 118 22.68 -4.86 1.36
CA PHE A 118 21.85 -4.53 2.52
C PHE A 118 21.99 -3.06 2.95
N VAL A 119 23.11 -2.39 2.64
CA VAL A 119 23.39 -1.01 3.09
C VAL A 119 22.29 0.00 2.71
N PRO A 120 21.72 0.00 1.50
CA PRO A 120 20.63 0.93 1.18
C PRO A 120 19.35 0.69 2.01
N ALA A 121 19.15 -0.53 2.49
CA ALA A 121 17.98 -0.95 3.27
C ALA A 121 18.23 -0.93 4.79
N SER A 122 19.44 -0.60 5.24
CA SER A 122 19.86 -0.67 6.65
C SER A 122 19.54 0.59 7.46
N HIS A 123 18.85 1.58 6.88
CA HIS A 123 18.54 2.86 7.53
C HIS A 123 19.77 3.71 7.95
N VAL A 124 20.99 3.28 7.63
CA VAL A 124 22.24 3.98 7.98
C VAL A 124 22.46 5.21 7.10
N MET A 125 22.17 5.10 5.80
CA MET A 125 22.34 6.22 4.86
C MET A 125 21.14 7.17 4.90
N PHE A 126 19.95 6.62 4.91
CA PHE A 126 18.68 7.34 4.97
C PHE A 126 17.62 6.39 5.54
N PRO A 127 16.62 6.89 6.27
CA PRO A 127 15.52 6.07 6.74
C PRO A 127 14.72 5.51 5.57
N VAL A 128 14.27 4.27 5.69
CA VAL A 128 13.40 3.58 4.74
C VAL A 128 11.99 3.45 5.35
N GLY A 129 10.94 3.47 4.53
CA GLY A 129 9.52 3.41 4.97
C GLY A 129 9.05 2.10 5.58
N THR A 130 9.97 1.23 5.97
CA THR A 130 9.69 -0.06 6.57
C THR A 130 10.82 -0.36 7.54
N ILE A 131 10.49 -0.50 8.81
CA ILE A 131 11.47 -0.79 9.87
C ILE A 131 12.16 -2.13 9.58
N LEU A 132 11.37 -3.18 9.43
CA LEU A 132 11.84 -4.53 9.11
C LEU A 132 10.92 -5.17 8.06
N ALA A 133 11.51 -5.71 7.00
CA ALA A 133 10.80 -6.61 6.08
C ALA A 133 11.73 -7.65 5.47
N GLU A 134 11.25 -8.89 5.38
CA GLU A 134 12.01 -10.02 4.85
C GLU A 134 12.46 -9.83 3.41
N ARG A 135 11.65 -9.13 2.60
CA ARG A 135 11.99 -8.85 1.20
C ARG A 135 13.28 -8.04 1.04
N LEU A 136 13.71 -7.31 2.07
CA LEU A 136 14.98 -6.57 2.07
C LEU A 136 16.19 -7.49 2.22
N LEU A 137 16.00 -8.73 2.66
CA LEU A 137 17.04 -9.76 2.74
C LEU A 137 17.18 -10.61 1.47
N TYR A 138 16.33 -10.47 0.44
CA TYR A 138 16.43 -11.34 -0.75
C TYR A 138 17.84 -11.33 -1.35
N LEU A 139 18.38 -10.16 -1.68
CA LEU A 139 19.72 -10.07 -2.26
C LEU A 139 20.84 -10.33 -1.23
N PRO A 140 20.81 -9.77 0.00
CA PRO A 140 21.75 -10.12 1.07
C PRO A 140 21.85 -11.62 1.39
N SER A 141 20.73 -12.35 1.29
CA SER A 141 20.68 -13.78 1.58
C SER A 141 21.53 -14.61 0.62
N VAL A 142 21.74 -14.15 -0.61
CA VAL A 142 22.64 -14.82 -1.57
C VAL A 142 24.06 -14.86 -1.03
N GLY A 143 24.57 -13.71 -0.55
CA GLY A 143 25.90 -13.65 0.07
C GLY A 143 25.99 -14.52 1.32
N PHE A 144 24.95 -14.53 2.14
CA PHE A 144 24.86 -15.41 3.31
C PHE A 144 24.92 -16.89 2.93
N CYS A 145 24.12 -17.35 1.96
CA CYS A 145 24.14 -18.72 1.47
C CYS A 145 25.52 -19.13 0.93
N LEU A 146 26.21 -18.23 0.21
CA LEU A 146 27.56 -18.46 -0.27
C LEU A 146 28.56 -18.62 0.88
N VAL A 147 28.47 -17.79 1.92
CA VAL A 147 29.30 -17.91 3.14
C VAL A 147 29.04 -19.23 3.85
N VAL A 148 27.77 -19.63 4.02
CA VAL A 148 27.39 -20.92 4.62
C VAL A 148 27.93 -22.10 3.79
N GLY A 149 27.82 -22.03 2.46
CA GLY A 149 28.36 -23.05 1.56
C GLY A 149 29.88 -23.18 1.69
N TYR A 150 30.59 -22.06 1.67
CA TYR A 150 32.05 -22.03 1.86
C TYR A 150 32.48 -22.57 3.23
N ALA A 151 31.80 -22.16 4.31
CA ALA A 151 32.08 -22.66 5.66
C ALA A 151 31.85 -24.18 5.74
N THR A 152 30.75 -24.66 5.15
CA THR A 152 30.41 -26.09 5.10
C THR A 152 31.45 -26.89 4.34
N GLU A 153 31.91 -26.40 3.18
CA GLU A 153 32.99 -27.02 2.40
C GLU A 153 34.26 -27.15 3.23
N ARG A 154 34.68 -26.07 3.92
CA ARG A 154 35.89 -26.08 4.77
C ARG A 154 35.78 -27.07 5.92
N VAL A 155 34.62 -27.16 6.57
CA VAL A 155 34.36 -28.14 7.63
C VAL A 155 34.42 -29.56 7.07
N LEU A 156 33.84 -29.83 5.90
CA LEU A 156 33.84 -31.16 5.29
C LEU A 156 35.22 -31.60 4.76
N LEU A 157 36.05 -30.65 4.32
CA LEU A 157 37.44 -30.91 3.92
C LEU A 157 38.35 -31.20 5.13
N ALA A 158 38.08 -30.57 6.28
CA ALA A 158 38.82 -30.82 7.53
C ALA A 158 38.30 -32.04 8.32
N ALA A 159 37.13 -32.58 7.97
CA ALA A 159 36.51 -33.69 8.67
C ALA A 159 37.26 -35.02 8.45
N THR A 160 37.32 -35.85 9.51
CA THR A 160 37.86 -37.20 9.40
C THR A 160 36.89 -38.12 8.64
N PRO A 161 37.37 -39.23 8.04
CA PRO A 161 36.50 -40.18 7.35
C PRO A 161 35.33 -40.70 8.19
N ALA A 162 35.50 -40.79 9.51
CA ALA A 162 34.46 -41.22 10.45
C ALA A 162 33.42 -40.14 10.79
N SER A 163 33.78 -38.86 10.81
CA SER A 163 32.86 -37.75 11.14
C SER A 163 32.13 -37.20 9.91
N LYS A 164 32.75 -37.30 8.73
CA LYS A 164 32.18 -36.82 7.46
C LYS A 164 30.75 -37.32 7.16
N PRO A 165 30.41 -38.62 7.27
CA PRO A 165 29.04 -39.07 7.04
C PRO A 165 28.04 -38.49 8.05
N LYS A 166 28.46 -38.29 9.31
CA LYS A 166 27.62 -37.67 10.35
C LYS A 166 27.33 -36.20 10.03
N LEU A 167 28.35 -35.46 9.57
CA LEU A 167 28.20 -34.06 9.16
C LEU A 167 27.30 -33.92 7.93
N VAL A 168 27.45 -34.80 6.93
CA VAL A 168 26.58 -34.82 5.75
C VAL A 168 25.14 -35.16 6.14
N ALA A 169 24.93 -36.14 7.03
CA ALA A 169 23.61 -36.47 7.54
C ALA A 169 22.96 -35.30 8.30
N LEU A 170 23.73 -34.60 9.14
CA LEU A 170 23.27 -33.40 9.85
C LEU A 170 22.89 -32.29 8.88
N LEU A 171 23.72 -32.02 7.86
CA LEU A 171 23.43 -31.03 6.83
C LEU A 171 22.16 -31.40 6.05
N GLY A 172 22.01 -32.67 5.66
CA GLY A 172 20.81 -33.18 5.02
C GLY A 172 19.56 -32.98 5.87
N LEU A 173 19.64 -33.24 7.17
CA LEU A 173 18.54 -33.00 8.11
C LEU A 173 18.19 -31.50 8.21
N VAL A 174 19.18 -30.63 8.35
CA VAL A 174 18.97 -29.17 8.39
C VAL A 174 18.28 -28.69 7.11
N LEU A 175 18.74 -29.15 5.94
CA LEU A 175 18.13 -28.81 4.66
C LEU A 175 16.71 -29.36 4.52
N ALA A 176 16.44 -30.58 5.00
CA ALA A 176 15.10 -31.15 4.99
C ALA A 176 14.12 -30.36 5.88
N VAL A 177 14.56 -29.97 7.08
CA VAL A 177 13.77 -29.11 7.98
C VAL A 177 13.53 -27.74 7.36
N ALA A 178 14.56 -27.10 6.80
CA ALA A 178 14.43 -25.81 6.13
C ALA A 178 13.46 -25.89 4.93
N THR A 179 13.56 -26.94 4.12
CA THR A 179 12.67 -27.18 2.98
C THR A 179 11.22 -27.35 3.43
N SER A 180 10.98 -28.15 4.48
CA SER A 180 9.65 -28.32 5.07
C SER A 180 9.07 -26.99 5.57
N ARG A 181 9.89 -26.16 6.22
CA ARG A 181 9.48 -24.80 6.63
C ARG A 181 9.13 -23.91 5.44
N THR A 182 9.91 -23.97 4.36
CA THR A 182 9.63 -23.20 3.14
C THR A 182 8.32 -23.65 2.49
N ILE A 183 8.06 -24.96 2.39
CA ILE A 183 6.80 -25.48 1.86
C ILE A 183 5.62 -25.00 2.71
N ARG A 184 5.73 -25.08 4.04
CA ARG A 184 4.69 -24.57 4.94
C ARG A 184 4.49 -23.05 4.78
N ARG A 185 5.58 -22.30 4.67
CA ARG A 185 5.50 -20.84 4.48
C ARG A 185 4.87 -20.46 3.15
N ASN A 186 5.07 -21.24 2.08
CA ASN A 186 4.41 -21.00 0.79
C ASN A 186 2.88 -21.12 0.88
N LEU A 187 2.35 -21.95 1.79
CA LEU A 187 0.91 -22.03 2.03
C LEU A 187 0.35 -20.72 2.61
N ASP A 188 1.12 -20.03 3.45
CA ASP A 188 0.69 -18.73 3.97
C ASP A 188 0.56 -17.69 2.85
N TRP A 189 1.38 -17.80 1.79
CA TRP A 189 1.37 -16.90 0.61
C TRP A 189 0.40 -17.34 -0.49
N HIS A 190 -0.43 -18.35 -0.25
CA HIS A 190 -1.36 -18.87 -1.25
C HIS A 190 -2.41 -17.81 -1.66
N ASP A 191 -2.98 -17.10 -0.68
CA ASP A 191 -3.96 -16.02 -0.90
C ASP A 191 -3.85 -14.90 0.15
N GLU A 192 -4.55 -13.79 -0.10
CA GLU A 192 -4.54 -12.60 0.76
C GLU A 192 -5.00 -12.91 2.19
N HIS A 193 -6.02 -13.75 2.33
CA HIS A 193 -6.59 -14.11 3.63
C HIS A 193 -5.57 -14.89 4.48
N THR A 194 -4.99 -15.97 3.93
CA THR A 194 -3.97 -16.75 4.65
C THR A 194 -2.73 -15.91 4.97
N LEU A 195 -2.35 -14.99 4.08
CA LEU A 195 -1.18 -14.14 4.28
C LEU A 195 -1.39 -13.18 5.44
N PHE A 196 -2.50 -12.44 5.45
CA PHE A 196 -2.80 -11.48 6.51
C PHE A 196 -3.12 -12.16 7.84
N GLN A 197 -3.78 -13.33 7.81
CA GLN A 197 -4.03 -14.13 9.01
C GLN A 197 -2.71 -14.64 9.62
N SER A 198 -1.78 -15.14 8.80
CA SER A 198 -0.45 -15.55 9.29
C SER A 198 0.31 -14.37 9.91
N ALA A 199 0.22 -13.18 9.31
CA ALA A 199 0.86 -11.97 9.80
C ALA A 199 0.32 -11.52 11.16
N LEU A 200 -0.98 -11.68 11.42
CA LEU A 200 -1.58 -11.30 12.71
C LEU A 200 -0.97 -12.06 13.88
N SER A 201 -0.58 -13.33 13.68
CA SER A 201 0.06 -14.15 14.72
C SER A 201 1.46 -13.65 15.12
N VAL A 202 2.12 -12.91 14.22
CA VAL A 202 3.49 -12.40 14.41
C VAL A 202 3.49 -10.92 14.80
N ALA A 203 2.61 -10.13 14.21
CA ALA A 203 2.51 -8.68 14.39
C ALA A 203 1.09 -8.25 14.81
N PRO A 204 0.61 -8.67 16.00
CA PRO A 204 -0.78 -8.44 16.44
C PRO A 204 -1.10 -6.96 16.73
N THR A 205 -0.08 -6.11 16.85
CA THR A 205 -0.17 -4.66 17.08
C THR A 205 0.00 -3.84 15.80
N SER A 206 0.33 -4.47 14.67
CA SER A 206 0.53 -3.76 13.41
C SER A 206 -0.81 -3.28 12.85
N VAL A 207 -0.97 -1.96 12.79
CA VAL A 207 -2.17 -1.31 12.23
C VAL A 207 -2.38 -1.65 10.75
N LYS A 208 -1.29 -1.86 10.00
CA LYS A 208 -1.35 -2.31 8.59
C LYS A 208 -1.90 -3.72 8.48
N VAL A 209 -1.44 -4.65 9.33
CA VAL A 209 -1.91 -6.04 9.33
C VAL A 209 -3.38 -6.11 9.73
N LEU A 210 -3.77 -5.42 10.81
CA LEU A 210 -5.17 -5.36 11.26
C LEU A 210 -6.10 -4.77 10.20
N THR A 211 -5.66 -3.69 9.54
CA THR A 211 -6.46 -3.00 8.52
C THR A 211 -6.60 -3.83 7.24
N ASN A 212 -5.53 -4.47 6.79
CA ASN A 212 -5.56 -5.33 5.61
C ASN A 212 -6.42 -6.59 5.85
N LEU A 213 -6.25 -7.24 7.01
CA LEU A 213 -7.07 -8.40 7.38
C LEU A 213 -8.55 -8.01 7.54
N GLY A 214 -8.82 -6.86 8.18
CA GLY A 214 -10.18 -6.34 8.32
C GLY A 214 -10.84 -6.09 6.95
N GLN A 215 -10.09 -5.53 6.00
CA GLN A 215 -10.58 -5.29 4.64
C GLN A 215 -10.85 -6.58 3.86
N ASP A 216 -9.99 -7.59 4.01
CA ASP A 216 -10.17 -8.91 3.37
C ASP A 216 -11.38 -9.68 3.93
N ILE A 217 -11.61 -9.62 5.24
CA ILE A 217 -12.75 -10.29 5.90
C ILE A 217 -14.08 -9.58 5.63
N LEU A 218 -14.06 -8.27 5.39
CA LEU A 218 -15.24 -7.41 5.29
C LEU A 218 -16.38 -7.95 4.40
N PRO A 219 -16.14 -8.47 3.18
CA PRO A 219 -17.20 -8.99 2.33
C PRO A 219 -17.91 -10.23 2.88
N LYS A 220 -17.22 -11.02 3.73
CA LYS A 220 -17.71 -12.28 4.29
C LYS A 220 -18.31 -12.10 5.68
N ASP A 221 -17.64 -11.32 6.53
CA ASP A 221 -18.06 -11.06 7.91
C ASP A 221 -17.72 -9.64 8.34
N ALA A 222 -18.67 -8.73 8.09
CA ALA A 222 -18.53 -7.33 8.47
C ALA A 222 -18.41 -7.10 9.99
N ARG A 223 -18.93 -8.01 10.84
CA ARG A 223 -18.85 -7.84 12.30
C ARG A 223 -17.42 -8.06 12.77
N THR A 224 -16.80 -9.15 12.35
CA THR A 224 -15.42 -9.47 12.69
C THR A 224 -14.44 -8.47 12.07
N ALA A 225 -14.68 -8.04 10.82
CA ALA A 225 -13.89 -7.00 10.16
C ALA A 225 -13.86 -5.70 10.98
N VAL A 226 -15.01 -5.22 11.44
CA VAL A 226 -15.11 -4.01 12.26
C VAL A 226 -14.32 -4.13 13.56
N LEU A 227 -14.30 -5.29 14.22
CA LEU A 227 -13.50 -5.47 15.44
C LEU A 227 -11.99 -5.30 15.19
N TYR A 228 -11.46 -5.83 14.09
CA TYR A 228 -10.06 -5.65 13.72
C TYR A 228 -9.74 -4.19 13.37
N LEU A 229 -10.66 -3.53 12.66
CA LEU A 229 -10.52 -2.13 12.24
C LEU A 229 -10.64 -1.15 13.42
N GLU A 230 -11.57 -1.38 14.35
CA GLU A 230 -11.69 -0.65 15.62
C GLU A 230 -10.40 -0.78 16.43
N ARG A 231 -9.82 -2.00 16.50
CA ARG A 231 -8.53 -2.20 17.16
C ARG A 231 -7.40 -1.44 16.46
N ALA A 232 -7.37 -1.41 15.13
CA ALA A 232 -6.36 -0.66 14.38
C ALA A 232 -6.44 0.84 14.68
N VAL A 233 -7.65 1.41 14.66
CA VAL A 233 -7.91 2.82 14.98
C VAL A 233 -7.64 3.13 16.46
N ALA A 234 -7.95 2.22 17.37
CA ALA A 234 -7.63 2.38 18.79
C ALA A 234 -6.12 2.39 19.06
N LEU A 235 -5.36 1.57 18.32
CA LEU A 235 -3.90 1.57 18.40
C LEU A 235 -3.29 2.82 17.77
N MET A 236 -3.86 3.32 16.68
CA MET A 236 -3.41 4.54 16.03
C MET A 236 -4.58 5.37 15.49
N PRO A 237 -5.08 6.33 16.29
CA PRO A 237 -6.17 7.23 15.88
C PRO A 237 -5.80 8.17 14.72
N SER A 238 -4.51 8.30 14.40
CA SER A 238 -4.03 9.11 13.27
C SER A 238 -3.87 8.32 11.97
N TYR A 239 -4.29 7.05 11.94
CA TYR A 239 -4.15 6.19 10.76
C TYR A 239 -5.36 6.33 9.82
N SER A 240 -5.26 7.23 8.84
CA SER A 240 -6.38 7.58 7.94
C SER A 240 -6.99 6.37 7.22
N LEU A 241 -6.16 5.45 6.70
CA LEU A 241 -6.67 4.25 6.00
C LEU A 241 -7.47 3.33 6.93
N GLY A 242 -7.12 3.28 8.22
CA GLY A 242 -7.88 2.54 9.23
C GLY A 242 -9.29 3.12 9.40
N HIS A 243 -9.41 4.44 9.47
CA HIS A 243 -10.69 5.14 9.52
C HIS A 243 -11.53 4.93 8.25
N LEU A 244 -10.89 5.00 7.07
CA LEU A 244 -11.55 4.77 5.78
C LEU A 244 -12.16 3.36 5.69
N ASN A 245 -11.38 2.34 6.06
CA ASN A 245 -11.85 0.95 6.02
C ASN A 245 -12.86 0.66 7.14
N LEU A 246 -12.69 1.25 8.34
CA LEU A 246 -13.66 1.14 9.43
C LEU A 246 -15.01 1.73 9.05
N ALA A 247 -15.02 2.85 8.31
CA ALA A 247 -16.25 3.41 7.77
C ALA A 247 -16.97 2.46 6.81
N ALA A 248 -16.22 1.81 5.91
CA ALA A 248 -16.78 0.77 5.03
C ALA A 248 -17.36 -0.41 5.84
N GLY A 249 -16.69 -0.79 6.94
CA GLY A 249 -17.18 -1.76 7.91
C GLY A 249 -18.53 -1.38 8.52
N TYR A 250 -18.65 -0.17 9.05
CA TYR A 250 -19.91 0.30 9.62
C TYR A 250 -21.01 0.48 8.58
N ALA A 251 -20.67 0.91 7.36
CA ALA A 251 -21.61 0.97 6.25
C ALA A 251 -22.20 -0.41 5.94
N ALA A 252 -21.36 -1.46 5.87
CA ALA A 252 -21.80 -2.84 5.70
C ALA A 252 -22.70 -3.34 6.84
N LEU A 253 -22.48 -2.84 8.07
CA LEU A 253 -23.34 -3.10 9.24
C LEU A 253 -24.61 -2.23 9.29
N LYS A 254 -24.90 -1.45 8.25
CA LYS A 254 -26.04 -0.50 8.19
C LYS A 254 -26.03 0.52 9.32
N LYS A 255 -24.82 0.98 9.69
CA LYS A 255 -24.56 2.01 10.71
C LYS A 255 -24.04 3.29 10.04
N PRO A 256 -24.91 4.04 9.33
CA PRO A 256 -24.47 5.13 8.44
C PRO A 256 -23.85 6.31 9.20
N LEU A 257 -24.32 6.63 10.42
CA LEU A 257 -23.76 7.72 11.22
C LEU A 257 -22.32 7.44 11.65
N GLN A 258 -22.03 6.21 12.10
CA GLN A 258 -20.67 5.80 12.44
C GLN A 258 -19.77 5.77 11.20
N ALA A 259 -20.28 5.31 10.07
CA ALA A 259 -19.54 5.32 8.81
C ALA A 259 -19.13 6.74 8.40
N MET A 260 -20.08 7.68 8.41
CA MET A 260 -19.80 9.09 8.10
C MET A 260 -18.83 9.73 9.09
N HIS A 261 -18.95 9.44 10.39
CA HIS A 261 -18.02 9.93 11.41
C HIS A 261 -16.57 9.55 11.10
N HIS A 262 -16.30 8.27 10.81
CA HIS A 262 -14.94 7.84 10.50
C HIS A 262 -14.45 8.32 9.14
N LEU A 263 -15.33 8.56 8.16
CA LEU A 263 -14.93 9.21 6.90
C LEU A 263 -14.47 10.65 7.11
N VAL A 264 -15.16 11.41 7.96
CA VAL A 264 -14.73 12.76 8.35
C VAL A 264 -13.36 12.70 9.02
N GLN A 265 -13.15 11.79 9.97
CA GLN A 265 -11.83 11.61 10.61
C GLN A 265 -10.74 11.23 9.60
N SER A 266 -11.03 10.33 8.67
CA SER A 266 -10.08 9.96 7.60
C SER A 266 -9.68 11.18 6.77
N ILE A 267 -10.65 12.01 6.37
CA ILE A 267 -10.46 13.25 5.60
C ILE A 267 -9.64 14.29 6.37
N GLU A 268 -9.91 14.47 7.66
CA GLU A 268 -9.17 15.39 8.53
C GLU A 268 -7.68 15.00 8.64
N LEU A 269 -7.37 13.69 8.59
CA LEU A 269 -6.01 13.17 8.67
C LEU A 269 -5.29 13.21 7.32
N VAL A 270 -5.92 12.66 6.26
CA VAL A 270 -5.38 12.61 4.91
C VAL A 270 -6.54 12.88 3.94
N GLN A 271 -6.36 13.88 3.09
CA GLN A 271 -7.38 14.31 2.14
C GLN A 271 -7.45 13.37 0.91
N GLU A 272 -7.81 12.12 1.13
CA GLU A 272 -7.91 11.12 0.06
C GLU A 272 -9.23 11.24 -0.71
N PRO A 273 -9.22 11.20 -2.06
CA PRO A 273 -10.44 11.31 -2.87
C PRO A 273 -11.50 10.26 -2.53
N LYS A 274 -11.06 9.04 -2.17
CA LYS A 274 -11.94 7.93 -1.83
C LYS A 274 -12.77 8.22 -0.57
N ALA A 275 -12.19 8.88 0.44
CA ALA A 275 -12.91 9.22 1.67
C ALA A 275 -14.01 10.26 1.42
N TYR A 276 -13.73 11.31 0.63
CA TYR A 276 -14.71 12.33 0.23
C TYR A 276 -15.88 11.75 -0.57
N THR A 277 -15.57 10.91 -1.57
CA THR A 277 -16.59 10.29 -2.42
C THR A 277 -17.51 9.36 -1.62
N SER A 278 -16.95 8.52 -0.74
CA SER A 278 -17.72 7.67 0.18
C SER A 278 -18.58 8.49 1.15
N LEU A 279 -18.05 9.60 1.69
CA LEU A 279 -18.79 10.46 2.62
C LEU A 279 -20.01 11.08 1.93
N GLY A 280 -19.81 11.62 0.72
CA GLY A 280 -20.89 12.15 -0.09
C GLY A 280 -21.97 11.10 -0.36
N GLN A 281 -21.56 9.90 -0.80
CA GLN A 281 -22.50 8.81 -1.06
C GLN A 281 -23.35 8.47 0.18
N HIS A 282 -22.73 8.25 1.34
CA HIS A 282 -23.46 7.87 2.55
C HIS A 282 -24.35 8.99 3.09
N PHE A 283 -23.95 10.25 2.93
CA PHE A 283 -24.78 11.39 3.31
C PHE A 283 -26.09 11.42 2.51
N VAL A 284 -26.03 11.13 1.21
CA VAL A 284 -27.22 11.08 0.33
C VAL A 284 -28.12 9.93 0.70
N GLU A 285 -27.57 8.73 0.84
CA GLU A 285 -28.33 7.54 1.26
C GLU A 285 -29.03 7.78 2.60
N PHE A 286 -28.34 8.42 3.56
CA PHE A 286 -28.92 8.79 4.85
C PHE A 286 -30.04 9.83 4.70
N TRP A 287 -29.83 10.87 3.89
CA TRP A 287 -30.83 11.91 3.66
C TRP A 287 -32.09 11.37 2.97
N GLU A 288 -31.93 10.62 1.88
CA GLU A 288 -33.02 10.03 1.11
C GLU A 288 -33.88 9.11 1.98
N SER A 289 -33.26 8.35 2.89
CA SER A 289 -33.95 7.43 3.79
C SER A 289 -34.69 8.10 4.96
N HIS A 290 -34.24 9.25 5.45
CA HIS A 290 -34.79 9.89 6.66
C HIS A 290 -35.63 11.15 6.39
N VAL A 291 -35.31 11.91 5.34
CA VAL A 291 -35.97 13.18 5.02
C VAL A 291 -36.92 13.05 3.82
N GLY A 292 -36.70 12.05 2.96
CA GLY A 292 -37.51 11.74 1.77
C GLY A 292 -36.96 12.34 0.48
N ALA A 293 -37.23 11.66 -0.64
CA ALA A 293 -36.79 12.04 -1.99
C ALA A 293 -37.47 13.32 -2.55
N GLY A 294 -38.39 13.91 -1.78
CA GLY A 294 -39.19 15.06 -2.19
C GLY A 294 -38.48 16.38 -2.01
N GLN A 295 -37.92 16.90 -3.10
CA GLN A 295 -37.67 18.34 -3.34
C GLN A 295 -36.77 19.06 -2.33
N ASN A 296 -35.49 18.68 -2.20
CA ASN A 296 -34.50 19.60 -1.66
C ASN A 296 -33.21 19.59 -2.47
N GLN A 297 -33.09 20.59 -3.34
CA GLN A 297 -31.87 21.00 -4.04
C GLN A 297 -30.68 21.13 -3.09
N LEU A 298 -30.92 21.40 -1.80
CA LEU A 298 -29.92 21.53 -0.74
C LEU A 298 -29.13 20.23 -0.48
N ALA A 299 -29.76 19.05 -0.42
CA ALA A 299 -29.04 17.79 -0.12
C ALA A 299 -28.09 17.38 -1.25
N TYR A 300 -28.54 17.51 -2.50
CA TYR A 300 -27.70 17.28 -3.67
C TYR A 300 -26.70 18.42 -3.92
N THR A 301 -26.98 19.65 -3.44
CA THR A 301 -26.01 20.75 -3.41
C THR A 301 -24.96 20.53 -2.32
N ILE A 302 -25.30 19.92 -1.19
CA ILE A 302 -24.37 19.50 -0.13
C ILE A 302 -23.51 18.33 -0.62
N LEU A 303 -24.08 17.37 -1.35
CA LEU A 303 -23.33 16.32 -2.04
C LEU A 303 -22.38 16.88 -3.11
N ALA A 304 -22.89 17.78 -3.96
CA ALA A 304 -22.06 18.50 -4.93
C ALA A 304 -21.05 19.41 -4.24
N PHE A 305 -21.31 19.87 -3.01
CA PHE A 305 -20.39 20.62 -2.15
C PHE A 305 -19.33 19.69 -1.58
N PHE A 306 -19.63 18.47 -1.11
CA PHE A 306 -18.61 17.49 -0.68
C PHE A 306 -17.76 16.98 -1.85
N LEU A 307 -18.37 16.80 -3.02
CA LEU A 307 -17.64 16.55 -4.28
C LEU A 307 -16.85 17.79 -4.75
N ASN A 308 -17.30 19.01 -4.44
CA ASN A 308 -16.56 20.26 -4.64
C ASN A 308 -15.60 20.60 -3.49
N VAL A 309 -15.66 19.99 -2.30
CA VAL A 309 -14.72 20.25 -1.20
C VAL A 309 -13.36 19.67 -1.58
N PHE A 310 -13.33 18.63 -2.42
CA PHE A 310 -12.17 18.23 -3.21
C PHE A 310 -11.61 19.35 -4.10
N VAL A 311 -12.45 20.27 -4.59
CA VAL A 311 -12.08 21.40 -5.47
C VAL A 311 -11.82 22.70 -4.70
N LEU A 312 -12.45 22.90 -3.54
CA LEU A 312 -12.46 24.17 -2.80
C LEU A 312 -11.43 24.24 -1.66
N HIS A 313 -11.02 23.10 -1.07
CA HIS A 313 -10.00 23.12 -0.01
C HIS A 313 -8.57 23.16 -0.54
N ASP A 314 -8.43 23.15 -1.86
CA ASP A 314 -7.18 23.09 -2.56
C ASP A 314 -6.79 24.45 -3.17
N ARG A 315 -6.97 25.53 -2.40
CA ARG A 315 -6.29 26.79 -2.69
C ARG A 315 -4.81 26.76 -2.36
N ALA A 316 -4.30 25.67 -1.78
CA ALA A 316 -2.94 25.60 -1.25
C ALA A 316 -1.98 24.65 -1.98
N MET A 317 -2.38 23.56 -2.68
CA MET A 317 -1.38 22.65 -3.28
C MET A 317 -1.69 21.87 -4.56
N MET A 318 -2.87 21.93 -5.18
CA MET A 318 -3.13 21.20 -6.42
C MET A 318 -3.85 22.09 -7.45
N ASN A 319 -3.30 22.09 -8.67
CA ASN A 319 -3.83 22.83 -9.80
C ASN A 319 -5.26 22.35 -10.09
N ALA A 320 -6.14 23.27 -10.50
CA ALA A 320 -7.47 22.98 -11.04
C ALA A 320 -7.49 21.91 -12.16
N SER A 321 -6.33 21.46 -12.66
CA SER A 321 -6.17 20.35 -13.59
C SER A 321 -6.60 18.99 -13.02
N THR A 322 -6.34 18.66 -11.75
CA THR A 322 -6.49 17.31 -11.20
C THR A 322 -7.94 16.82 -11.13
N PHE A 323 -8.90 17.70 -10.79
CA PHE A 323 -10.33 17.39 -10.86
C PHE A 323 -10.72 16.91 -12.26
N TRP A 324 -10.26 17.65 -13.26
CA TRP A 324 -10.53 17.32 -14.65
C TRP A 324 -9.72 16.13 -15.14
N ASP A 325 -8.68 15.67 -14.42
CA ASP A 325 -7.85 14.51 -14.79
C ASP A 325 -8.45 13.17 -14.31
N CYS A 326 -9.42 13.19 -13.40
CA CYS A 326 -10.07 11.98 -12.88
C CYS A 326 -11.51 11.79 -13.41
N ALA A 327 -11.66 10.98 -14.46
CA ALA A 327 -12.94 10.77 -15.14
C ALA A 327 -14.07 10.26 -14.21
N SER A 328 -13.76 9.37 -13.27
CA SER A 328 -14.74 8.82 -12.32
C SER A 328 -15.32 9.89 -11.39
N LEU A 329 -14.49 10.86 -10.97
CA LEU A 329 -14.93 11.97 -10.11
C LEU A 329 -15.90 12.90 -10.84
N VAL A 330 -15.56 13.28 -12.08
CA VAL A 330 -16.41 14.15 -12.91
C VAL A 330 -17.74 13.45 -13.23
N ASN A 331 -17.68 12.15 -13.50
CA ASN A 331 -18.85 11.33 -13.73
C ASN A 331 -19.82 11.30 -12.54
N ASN A 332 -19.28 11.08 -11.33
CA ASN A 332 -20.07 11.07 -10.11
C ASN A 332 -20.68 12.45 -9.85
N ALA A 333 -19.93 13.54 -10.04
CA ALA A 333 -20.45 14.89 -9.93
C ALA A 333 -21.61 15.18 -10.90
N ALA A 334 -21.53 14.69 -12.13
CA ALA A 334 -22.61 14.85 -13.10
C ALA A 334 -23.88 14.08 -12.71
N ALA A 335 -23.75 12.84 -12.22
CA ALA A 335 -24.88 12.07 -11.70
C ALA A 335 -25.57 12.79 -10.53
N CYS A 336 -24.81 13.51 -9.70
CA CYS A 336 -25.35 14.32 -8.61
C CYS A 336 -26.15 15.52 -9.11
N PHE A 337 -25.62 16.26 -10.10
CA PHE A 337 -26.36 17.35 -10.74
C PHE A 337 -27.66 16.87 -11.38
N HIS A 338 -27.66 15.70 -12.00
CA HIS A 338 -28.87 15.10 -12.56
C HIS A 338 -29.94 14.84 -11.50
N ARG A 339 -29.58 14.15 -10.40
CA ARG A 339 -30.50 13.89 -9.28
C ARG A 339 -30.98 15.17 -8.60
N ALA A 340 -30.19 16.25 -8.64
CA ALA A 340 -30.58 17.59 -8.19
C ALA A 340 -31.56 18.31 -9.14
N ASN A 341 -32.09 17.65 -10.17
CA ASN A 341 -32.87 18.27 -11.25
C ASN A 341 -32.09 19.35 -12.05
N ARG A 342 -30.76 19.30 -12.01
CA ARG A 342 -29.85 20.21 -12.72
C ARG A 342 -29.15 19.48 -13.88
N SER A 343 -29.93 18.75 -14.67
CA SER A 343 -29.42 17.96 -15.81
C SER A 343 -28.64 18.79 -16.84
N MET A 344 -28.95 20.08 -17.00
CA MET A 344 -28.15 20.97 -17.86
C MET A 344 -26.75 21.23 -17.35
N ASP A 345 -26.58 21.36 -16.04
CA ASP A 345 -25.26 21.58 -15.45
C ASP A 345 -24.44 20.28 -15.46
N ALA A 346 -25.10 19.14 -15.26
CA ALA A 346 -24.52 17.81 -15.46
C ALA A 346 -23.99 17.64 -16.90
N LEU A 347 -24.80 18.03 -17.89
CA LEU A 347 -24.44 17.95 -19.29
C LEU A 347 -23.24 18.86 -19.63
N LYS A 348 -23.23 20.11 -19.17
CA LYS A 348 -22.09 21.03 -19.37
C LYS A 348 -20.80 20.48 -18.76
N LEU A 349 -20.91 19.86 -17.58
CA LEU A 349 -19.78 19.25 -16.90
C LEU A 349 -19.21 18.08 -17.70
N LEU A 350 -20.07 17.17 -18.18
CA LEU A 350 -19.67 16.00 -18.98
C LEU A 350 -19.16 16.38 -20.38
N ASP A 351 -19.73 17.40 -21.03
CA ASP A 351 -19.21 17.91 -22.32
C ASP A 351 -17.76 18.40 -22.19
N LYS A 352 -17.42 19.07 -21.09
CA LYS A 352 -16.04 19.47 -20.84
C LYS A 352 -15.14 18.29 -20.46
N ALA A 353 -15.69 17.28 -19.77
CA ALA A 353 -14.95 16.08 -19.36
C ALA A 353 -14.57 15.19 -20.55
N THR A 354 -15.50 14.98 -21.48
CA THR A 354 -15.31 14.16 -22.69
C THR A 354 -14.24 14.74 -23.62
N LYS A 355 -14.11 16.08 -23.70
CA LYS A 355 -13.03 16.75 -24.45
C LYS A 355 -11.64 16.50 -23.86
N ARG A 356 -11.54 16.28 -22.55
CA ARG A 356 -10.26 16.07 -21.86
C ARG A 356 -9.90 14.60 -21.71
N HIS A 357 -10.91 13.73 -21.58
CA HIS A 357 -10.78 12.27 -21.52
C HIS A 357 -11.53 11.61 -22.67
N PRO A 358 -11.07 11.80 -23.91
CA PRO A 358 -11.80 11.32 -25.09
C PRO A 358 -11.91 9.80 -25.17
N LEU A 359 -11.04 9.05 -24.46
CA LEU A 359 -11.03 7.59 -24.47
C LEU A 359 -11.93 6.96 -23.38
N GLN A 360 -12.53 7.76 -22.50
CA GLN A 360 -13.35 7.24 -21.39
C GLN A 360 -14.81 7.06 -21.81
N VAL A 361 -15.19 5.83 -22.15
CA VAL A 361 -16.52 5.45 -22.67
C VAL A 361 -17.65 5.89 -21.73
N VAL A 362 -17.48 5.71 -20.41
CA VAL A 362 -18.48 6.04 -19.38
C VAL A 362 -18.90 7.52 -19.44
N LEU A 363 -17.97 8.43 -19.74
CA LEU A 363 -18.27 9.86 -19.82
C LEU A 363 -19.15 10.20 -21.02
N TRP A 364 -18.86 9.60 -22.19
CA TRP A 364 -19.66 9.78 -23.40
C TRP A 364 -21.07 9.19 -23.24
N THR A 365 -21.16 7.99 -22.66
CA THR A 365 -22.44 7.32 -22.36
C THR A 365 -23.30 8.18 -21.44
N ASN A 366 -22.74 8.67 -20.33
CA ASN A 366 -23.50 9.48 -19.39
C ASN A 366 -23.81 10.88 -19.94
N ALA A 367 -22.96 11.47 -20.79
CA ALA A 367 -23.27 12.73 -21.48
C ALA A 367 -24.49 12.58 -22.40
N GLY A 368 -24.59 11.45 -23.11
CA GLY A 368 -25.75 11.12 -23.94
C GLY A 368 -27.05 11.02 -23.13
N TYR A 369 -27.03 10.29 -22.02
CA TYR A 369 -28.19 10.19 -21.12
C TYR A 369 -28.58 11.56 -20.51
N MET A 370 -27.60 12.39 -20.14
CA MET A 370 -27.89 13.73 -19.65
C MET A 370 -28.52 14.61 -20.74
N ALA A 371 -28.01 14.56 -21.98
CA ALA A 371 -28.58 15.29 -23.10
C ALA A 371 -30.02 14.87 -23.40
N GLU A 372 -30.32 13.56 -23.34
CA GLU A 372 -31.66 13.01 -23.50
C GLU A 372 -32.61 13.54 -22.40
N SER A 373 -32.16 13.58 -21.15
CA SER A 373 -32.95 14.07 -20.02
C SER A 373 -33.32 15.56 -20.09
N VAL A 374 -32.58 16.35 -20.88
CA VAL A 374 -32.90 17.77 -21.12
C VAL A 374 -33.60 17.98 -22.48
N GLY A 375 -33.92 16.91 -23.20
CA GLY A 375 -34.59 16.99 -24.50
C GLY A 375 -33.68 17.38 -25.66
N HIS A 376 -32.35 17.38 -25.47
CA HIS A 376 -31.38 17.62 -26.54
C HIS A 376 -31.09 16.33 -27.33
N GLN A 377 -32.10 15.79 -28.01
CA GLN A 377 -32.00 14.47 -28.68
C GLN A 377 -30.86 14.38 -29.70
N ALA A 378 -30.69 15.38 -30.57
CA ALA A 378 -29.62 15.35 -31.57
C ALA A 378 -28.23 15.27 -30.93
N GLN A 379 -28.01 16.00 -29.83
CA GLN A 379 -26.75 15.98 -29.10
C GLN A 379 -26.55 14.64 -28.37
N ALA A 380 -27.62 14.06 -27.82
CA ALA A 380 -27.58 12.74 -27.18
C ALA A 380 -27.08 11.65 -28.14
N LEU A 381 -27.59 11.63 -29.38
CA LEU A 381 -27.18 10.67 -30.41
C LEU A 381 -25.70 10.82 -30.75
N THR A 382 -25.18 12.05 -30.87
CA THR A 382 -23.75 12.28 -31.13
C THR A 382 -22.85 11.74 -30.02
N TYR A 383 -23.27 11.84 -28.76
CA TYR A 383 -22.52 11.28 -27.63
C TYR A 383 -22.58 9.75 -27.58
N PHE A 384 -23.74 9.15 -27.89
CA PHE A 384 -23.86 7.69 -27.97
C PHE A 384 -23.05 7.10 -29.14
N GLU A 385 -23.01 7.79 -30.29
CA GLU A 385 -22.12 7.41 -31.39
C GLU A 385 -20.65 7.48 -31.00
N ALA A 386 -20.23 8.53 -30.27
CA ALA A 386 -18.86 8.65 -29.78
C ALA A 386 -18.51 7.52 -28.81
N ALA A 387 -19.43 7.12 -27.91
CA ALA A 387 -19.25 5.98 -27.02
C ALA A 387 -19.10 4.66 -27.79
N LEU A 388 -19.96 4.41 -28.80
CA LEU A 388 -19.93 3.19 -29.62
C LEU A 388 -18.71 3.10 -30.55
N ARG A 389 -18.11 4.22 -30.95
CA ARG A 389 -16.83 4.22 -31.67
C ARG A 389 -15.68 3.69 -30.81
N LEU A 390 -15.74 3.91 -29.51
CA LEU A 390 -14.75 3.42 -28.56
C LEU A 390 -15.05 1.98 -28.12
N GLU A 391 -16.32 1.67 -27.87
CA GLU A 391 -16.77 0.35 -27.42
C GLU A 391 -18.01 -0.11 -28.23
N PRO A 392 -17.81 -0.86 -29.33
CA PRO A 392 -18.90 -1.26 -30.24
C PRO A 392 -19.93 -2.23 -29.65
N ASP A 393 -19.60 -2.90 -28.54
CA ASP A 393 -20.38 -4.00 -27.94
C ASP A 393 -21.45 -3.52 -26.97
N LEU A 394 -21.63 -2.20 -26.81
CA LEU A 394 -22.68 -1.60 -25.98
C LEU A 394 -24.06 -1.75 -26.65
N ALA A 395 -24.62 -2.97 -26.59
CA ALA A 395 -25.89 -3.34 -27.24
C ALA A 395 -27.04 -2.39 -26.90
N HIS A 396 -27.11 -1.90 -25.67
CA HIS A 396 -28.16 -0.98 -25.21
C HIS A 396 -28.10 0.39 -25.91
N LEU A 397 -26.90 0.91 -26.24
CA LEU A 397 -26.74 2.15 -27.01
C LEU A 397 -27.05 1.94 -28.49
N ARG A 398 -26.68 0.78 -29.03
CA ARG A 398 -26.97 0.42 -30.44
C ARG A 398 -28.48 0.38 -30.69
N THR A 399 -29.24 -0.29 -29.84
CA THR A 399 -30.70 -0.33 -29.92
C THR A 399 -31.33 1.06 -29.84
N LYS A 400 -30.78 1.95 -28.99
CA LYS A 400 -31.24 3.34 -28.88
C LYS A 400 -31.01 4.14 -30.17
N LEU A 401 -29.83 4.03 -30.79
CA LEU A 401 -29.56 4.70 -32.06
C LEU A 401 -30.44 4.15 -33.18
N GLU A 402 -30.61 2.84 -33.29
CA GLU A 402 -31.49 2.21 -34.29
C GLU A 402 -32.94 2.70 -34.17
N LEU A 403 -33.45 2.83 -32.93
CA LEU A 403 -34.80 3.36 -32.67
C LEU A 403 -34.91 4.83 -33.09
N ALA A 404 -33.91 5.65 -32.78
CA ALA A 404 -33.90 7.06 -33.13
C ALA A 404 -33.82 7.28 -34.65
N PHE A 405 -33.01 6.49 -35.37
CA PHE A 405 -32.95 6.55 -36.83
C PHE A 405 -34.26 6.12 -37.50
N LYS A 406 -34.95 5.11 -36.96
CA LYS A 406 -36.28 4.71 -37.44
C LYS A 406 -37.34 5.78 -37.23
N GLN A 407 -37.24 6.58 -36.18
CA GLN A 407 -38.17 7.69 -35.90
C GLN A 407 -37.92 8.94 -36.75
N GLN A 408 -36.76 9.05 -37.40
CA GLN A 408 -36.38 10.18 -38.26
C GLN A 408 -36.59 9.91 -39.76
N GLN A 409 -37.03 8.70 -40.14
CA GLN A 409 -37.44 8.39 -41.51
C GLN A 409 -38.94 8.70 -41.66
N PRO A 410 -39.34 9.55 -42.63
CA PRO A 410 -40.74 9.99 -42.79
C PRO A 410 -41.69 8.86 -43.19
#